data_AF-A0A920RWY6-F1
#
_entry.id   AF-A0A920RWY6-F1
#
_cell.length_a   1.000
_cell.length_b   1.000
_cell.length_c   1.000
_cell.angle_alpha   90.00
_cell.angle_beta   90.00
_cell.angle_gamma   90.00
#
_symmetry.space_group_name_H-M   'P 1'
#
loop_
_entity.id
_entity.type
_entity.pdbx_description
1 polymer ?
#
loop_
_entity_poly.entity_id
_entity_poly.type
_entity_poly.pdbx_seq_one_letter_code
_entity_poly.pdbx_strand_id
1 'polypeptide(L)'
;MHTRENKNEAVYTDYIHPLTEINVDYAEGSTIKVDLHNGGKVILNKAQKNYSPIDRSDAIRGVRESNDKGEILTGLLYIDENQSDFIENENTVETPLNELSFQSLCPGSGQMAELQKRYK
;
A
#
# COMPACT_ATOMS: atom_id res chain seq x y z
N MET A 1 -36.80 -18.97 -0.52
CA MET A 1 -36.86 -17.96 -1.60
C MET A 1 -36.39 -16.61 -1.03
N HIS A 2 -35.12 -16.49 -0.63
CA HIS A 2 -34.62 -15.32 0.14
C HIS A 2 -33.76 -14.35 -0.66
N THR A 3 -33.44 -14.68 -1.91
CA THR A 3 -32.51 -13.88 -2.74
C THR A 3 -33.23 -12.81 -3.57
N ARG A 4 -34.57 -12.80 -3.63
CA ARG A 4 -35.34 -11.78 -4.40
C ARG A 4 -35.67 -10.52 -3.59
N GLU A 5 -35.69 -10.60 -2.27
CA GLU A 5 -36.07 -9.45 -1.41
C GLU A 5 -34.91 -8.51 -1.09
N ASN A 6 -33.66 -8.93 -1.34
CA ASN A 6 -32.45 -8.13 -1.11
C ASN A 6 -31.76 -7.73 -2.42
N LYS A 7 -32.52 -7.46 -3.49
CA LYS A 7 -31.97 -6.87 -4.71
C LYS A 7 -31.86 -5.35 -4.50
N ASN A 8 -30.76 -4.92 -3.90
CA ASN A 8 -30.36 -3.50 -3.96
C ASN A 8 -29.76 -3.27 -5.35
N GLU A 9 -30.40 -2.43 -6.17
CA GLU A 9 -29.80 -2.02 -7.44
C GLU A 9 -28.52 -1.23 -7.14
N ALA A 10 -27.37 -1.83 -7.42
CA ALA A 10 -26.06 -1.29 -7.08
C ALA A 10 -25.58 -0.18 -8.03
N VAL A 11 -26.40 0.25 -8.98
CA VAL A 11 -25.98 1.19 -10.03
C VAL A 11 -27.09 2.22 -10.28
N TYR A 12 -27.03 3.32 -9.54
CA TYR A 12 -27.42 4.60 -10.11
C TYR A 12 -26.25 5.03 -11.01
N THR A 13 -26.44 4.94 -12.33
CA THR A 13 -25.52 5.59 -13.27
C THR A 13 -25.75 7.10 -13.18
N ASP A 14 -25.17 7.71 -12.15
CA ASP A 14 -25.10 9.17 -12.04
C ASP A 14 -24.10 9.69 -13.07
N TYR A 15 -24.56 10.62 -13.91
CA TYR A 15 -23.72 11.30 -14.88
C TYR A 15 -22.80 12.29 -14.15
N ILE A 16 -21.50 11.97 -14.11
CA ILE A 16 -20.47 12.87 -13.61
C ILE A 16 -19.96 13.69 -14.81
N HIS A 17 -20.29 14.98 -14.85
CA HIS A 17 -19.76 15.88 -15.86
C HIS A 17 -18.24 16.05 -15.70
N PRO A 18 -17.48 16.19 -16.80
CA PRO A 18 -16.05 16.43 -16.72
C PRO A 18 -15.78 17.75 -16.00
N LEU A 19 -14.89 17.70 -15.00
CA LEU A 19 -14.40 18.85 -14.26
C LEU A 19 -12.97 19.16 -14.71
N THR A 20 -12.58 20.43 -14.66
CA THR A 20 -11.21 20.86 -14.97
C THR A 20 -10.27 20.40 -13.85
N GLU A 21 -9.01 20.09 -14.14
CA GLU A 21 -8.06 19.78 -13.08
C GLU A 21 -7.69 21.05 -12.28
N ILE A 22 -7.60 20.93 -10.95
CA ILE A 22 -7.11 22.00 -10.08
C ILE A 22 -5.64 21.70 -9.73
N ASN A 23 -4.72 22.46 -10.31
CA ASN A 23 -3.29 22.37 -10.02
C ASN A 23 -2.88 23.46 -9.03
N VAL A 24 -2.14 23.08 -7.99
CA VAL A 24 -1.60 24.00 -6.98
C VAL A 24 -0.12 23.71 -6.73
N ASP A 25 0.69 24.76 -6.77
CA ASP A 25 2.10 24.71 -6.38
C ASP A 25 2.35 25.71 -5.24
N TYR A 26 2.95 25.21 -4.17
CA TYR A 26 3.14 25.95 -2.92
C TYR A 26 4.36 25.44 -2.17
N ALA A 27 4.94 26.35 -1.38
CA ALA A 27 6.20 26.11 -0.69
C ALA A 27 6.10 24.97 0.33
N GLU A 28 7.21 24.28 0.56
CA GLU A 28 7.32 23.30 1.65
C GLU A 28 6.97 23.93 3.00
N GLY A 29 6.29 23.19 3.87
CA GLY A 29 5.87 23.70 5.18
C GLY A 29 4.75 24.73 5.14
N SER A 30 4.22 25.08 3.96
CA SER A 30 3.12 26.03 3.83
C SER A 30 1.76 25.33 3.71
N THR A 31 0.71 26.08 4.03
CA THR A 31 -0.67 25.63 3.95
C THR A 31 -1.44 26.46 2.94
N ILE A 32 -2.19 25.80 2.07
CA ILE A 32 -3.06 26.44 1.08
C ILE A 32 -4.49 25.93 1.21
N LYS A 33 -5.46 26.82 0.99
CA LYS A 33 -6.87 26.47 0.90
C LYS A 33 -7.28 26.42 -0.57
N VAL A 34 -7.82 25.30 -1.00
CA VAL A 34 -8.22 25.03 -2.39
C VAL A 34 -9.74 24.90 -2.44
N ASP A 35 -10.37 25.70 -3.30
CA ASP A 35 -11.80 25.63 -3.58
C ASP A 35 -12.07 24.55 -4.64
N LEU A 36 -12.94 23.60 -4.34
CA LEU A 36 -13.38 22.55 -5.25
C LEU A 36 -14.55 23.05 -6.11
N HIS A 37 -14.72 22.42 -7.28
CA HIS A 37 -15.77 22.76 -8.25
C HIS A 37 -17.19 22.85 -7.68
N ASN A 38 -17.51 22.01 -6.70
CA ASN A 38 -18.85 21.92 -6.11
C ASN A 38 -18.98 22.71 -4.79
N GLY A 39 -18.11 23.69 -4.56
CA GLY A 39 -18.13 24.57 -3.37
C GLY A 39 -17.50 23.98 -2.10
N GLY A 40 -17.05 22.73 -2.15
CA GLY A 40 -16.21 22.15 -1.10
C GLY A 40 -14.87 22.87 -0.99
N LYS A 41 -14.26 22.84 0.19
CA LYS A 41 -12.95 23.45 0.47
C LYS A 41 -12.02 22.39 1.04
N VAL A 42 -10.81 22.27 0.50
CA VAL A 42 -9.75 21.41 1.03
C VAL A 42 -8.62 22.30 1.52
N ILE A 43 -8.08 22.00 2.69
CA ILE A 43 -6.88 22.65 3.22
C ILE A 43 -5.74 21.65 3.04
N LEU A 44 -4.72 22.04 2.29
CA LEU A 44 -3.55 21.22 2.00
C LEU A 44 -2.36 21.79 2.77
N ASN A 45 -1.73 20.96 3.60
CA ASN A 45 -0.54 21.29 4.35
C ASN A 45 0.63 20.46 3.81
N LYS A 46 1.65 21.10 3.26
CA LYS A 46 2.84 20.42 2.73
C LYS A 46 3.82 20.20 3.87
N ALA A 47 4.24 18.95 4.04
CA ALA A 47 5.17 18.58 5.09
C ALA A 47 6.41 19.49 5.10
N GLN A 48 6.86 19.84 6.32
CA GLN A 48 8.13 20.52 6.50
C GLN A 48 9.28 19.54 6.24
N LYS A 49 10.40 20.05 5.74
CA LYS A 49 11.62 19.27 5.38
C LYS A 49 12.20 18.42 6.53
N ASN A 50 11.73 18.60 7.75
CA ASN A 50 12.22 17.93 8.95
C ASN A 50 11.52 16.58 9.23
N TYR A 51 10.60 16.14 8.38
CA TYR A 51 9.98 14.83 8.52
C TYR A 51 10.95 13.73 8.08
N SER A 52 11.30 12.83 9.01
CA SER A 52 12.16 11.68 8.73
C SER A 52 11.30 10.42 8.55
N PRO A 53 11.22 9.83 7.35
CA PRO A 53 10.37 8.67 7.09
C PRO A 53 10.96 7.36 7.64
N ILE A 54 12.12 7.37 8.28
CA ILE A 54 12.76 6.17 8.84
C ILE A 54 12.39 5.91 10.31
N ASP A 55 11.75 6.88 10.98
CA ASP A 55 11.29 6.72 12.37
C ASP A 55 9.81 6.31 12.41
N ARG A 56 9.58 5.04 12.79
CA ARG A 56 8.24 4.46 12.93
C ARG A 56 7.38 5.19 13.97
N SER A 57 7.98 5.62 15.08
CA SER A 57 7.28 6.27 16.17
C SER A 57 6.78 7.65 15.74
N ASP A 58 7.60 8.37 14.98
CA ASP A 58 7.26 9.67 14.42
C ASP A 58 6.14 9.56 13.38
N ALA A 59 6.15 8.51 12.55
CA ALA A 59 5.06 8.24 11.61
C ALA A 59 3.73 7.99 12.31
N ILE A 60 3.71 7.12 13.33
CA ILE A 60 2.50 6.83 14.12
C ILE A 60 2.01 8.08 14.84
N ARG A 61 2.93 8.85 15.43
CA ARG A 61 2.61 10.10 16.11
C ARG A 61 1.98 11.10 15.13
N GLY A 62 2.57 11.28 13.96
CA GLY A 62 2.03 12.15 12.91
C GLY A 62 0.60 11.77 12.50
N VAL A 63 0.34 10.48 12.27
CA VAL A 63 -1.01 10.00 11.92
C VAL A 63 -2.03 10.33 13.02
N ARG A 64 -1.66 10.11 14.29
CA ARG A 64 -2.55 10.41 15.43
C ARG A 64 -2.80 11.91 15.56
N GLU A 65 -1.76 12.73 15.51
CA GLU A 65 -1.87 14.18 15.62
C GLU A 65 -2.70 14.79 14.49
N SER A 66 -2.55 14.29 13.25
CA SER A 66 -3.40 14.72 12.13
C SER A 66 -4.85 14.28 12.35
N ASN A 67 -5.08 13.04 12.77
CA ASN A 67 -6.43 12.55 13.05
C ASN A 67 -7.14 13.37 14.15
N ASP A 68 -6.42 13.72 15.23
CA ASP A 68 -6.95 14.55 16.32
C ASP A 68 -7.31 15.98 15.86
N LYS A 69 -6.63 16.47 14.81
CA LYS A 69 -6.94 17.76 14.16
C LYS A 69 -8.02 17.66 13.07
N GLY A 70 -8.51 16.45 12.77
CA GLY A 70 -9.43 16.21 11.65
C GLY A 70 -8.76 16.34 10.27
N GLU A 71 -7.43 16.22 10.23
CA GLU A 71 -6.60 16.29 9.03
C GLU A 71 -6.24 14.89 8.54
N ILE A 72 -6.08 14.73 7.23
CA ILE A 72 -5.59 13.48 6.62
C ILE A 72 -4.12 13.66 6.29
N LEU A 73 -3.26 12.91 6.99
CA LEU A 73 -1.84 12.86 6.68
C LEU A 73 -1.63 12.07 5.38
N THR A 74 -0.82 12.62 4.46
CA THR A 74 -0.60 12.05 3.13
C THR A 74 0.89 12.06 2.76
N GLY A 75 1.29 11.19 1.83
CA GLY A 75 2.68 11.06 1.35
C GLY A 75 3.39 9.80 1.84
N LEU A 76 4.73 9.81 1.79
CA LEU A 76 5.55 8.75 2.36
C LEU A 76 5.62 8.95 3.88
N LEU A 77 4.95 8.06 4.64
CA LEU A 77 4.89 8.17 6.10
C LEU A 77 6.01 7.39 6.78
N TYR A 78 6.29 6.17 6.31
CA TYR A 78 7.32 5.34 6.91
C TYR A 78 7.94 4.40 5.87
N ILE A 79 9.25 4.21 5.95
CA ILE A 79 10.01 3.22 5.21
C ILE A 79 11.09 2.62 6.11
N ASP A 80 11.22 1.30 6.07
CA ASP A 80 12.34 0.57 6.68
C ASP A 80 13.18 -0.05 5.57
N GLU A 81 14.31 0.58 5.25
CA GLU A 81 15.21 0.11 4.18
C GLU A 81 16.05 -1.10 4.60
N ASN A 82 16.10 -1.42 5.90
CA ASN A 82 16.89 -2.55 6.42
C ASN A 82 16.05 -3.82 6.60
N GLN A 83 14.74 -3.74 6.38
CA GLN A 83 13.87 -4.89 6.52
C GLN A 83 14.04 -5.83 5.32
N SER A 84 14.53 -7.04 5.58
CA SER A 84 14.57 -8.11 4.58
C SER A 84 13.21 -8.35 3.96
N ASP A 85 13.21 -8.59 2.64
CA ASP A 85 12.00 -8.93 1.94
C ASP A 85 11.53 -10.36 2.24
N PHE A 86 10.36 -10.72 1.71
CA PHE A 86 9.79 -12.04 1.93
C PHE A 86 10.67 -13.17 1.35
N ILE A 87 11.36 -12.90 0.24
CA ILE A 87 12.15 -13.91 -0.46
C ILE A 87 13.37 -14.28 0.39
N GLU A 88 14.05 -13.25 0.91
CA GLU A 88 15.18 -13.39 1.84
C GLU A 88 14.76 -14.10 3.14
N ASN A 89 13.63 -13.69 3.74
CA ASN A 89 13.18 -14.25 5.00
C ASN A 89 12.85 -15.75 4.90
N GLU A 90 12.15 -16.15 3.84
CA GLU A 90 11.76 -17.54 3.62
C GLU A 90 12.84 -18.38 2.94
N ASN A 91 14.01 -17.79 2.66
CA ASN A 91 15.09 -18.42 1.88
C ASN A 91 14.57 -19.06 0.59
N THR A 92 13.64 -18.36 -0.07
CA THR A 92 13.04 -18.84 -1.32
C THR A 92 13.94 -18.53 -2.51
N VAL A 93 13.66 -19.19 -3.63
CA VAL A 93 14.39 -18.96 -4.89
C VAL A 93 13.98 -17.62 -5.50
N GLU A 94 14.91 -16.98 -6.23
CA GLU A 94 14.63 -15.71 -6.94
C GLU A 94 13.57 -15.88 -8.05
N THR A 95 13.45 -17.09 -8.60
CA THR A 95 12.48 -17.37 -9.67
C THR A 95 11.06 -17.44 -9.10
N PRO A 96 10.07 -16.78 -9.72
CA PRO A 96 8.68 -16.90 -9.32
C PRO A 96 8.23 -18.37 -9.26
N LEU A 97 7.54 -18.75 -8.18
CA LEU A 97 7.18 -20.16 -7.93
C LEU A 97 6.31 -20.76 -9.04
N ASN A 98 5.51 -19.95 -9.72
CA ASN A 98 4.67 -20.35 -10.86
C ASN A 98 5.45 -20.57 -12.17
N GLU A 99 6.70 -20.10 -12.24
CA GLU A 99 7.59 -20.26 -13.40
C GLU A 99 8.61 -21.38 -13.21
N LEU A 100 8.62 -22.03 -12.03
CA LEU A 100 9.48 -23.17 -11.77
C LEU A 100 9.08 -24.37 -12.62
N SER A 101 10.04 -24.91 -13.37
CA SER A 101 9.84 -26.12 -14.15
C SER A 101 9.61 -27.33 -13.26
N PHE A 102 8.83 -28.30 -13.74
CA PHE A 102 8.62 -29.56 -13.02
C PHE A 102 9.94 -30.30 -12.73
N GLN A 103 10.88 -30.26 -13.68
CA GLN A 103 12.19 -30.90 -13.56
C GLN A 103 13.05 -30.29 -12.45
N SER A 104 12.96 -28.99 -12.19
CA SER A 104 13.71 -28.35 -11.08
C SER A 104 13.09 -28.62 -9.72
N LEU A 105 11.77 -28.85 -9.66
CA LEU A 105 11.05 -29.19 -8.42
C LEU A 105 11.23 -30.65 -8.00
N CYS A 106 11.52 -31.54 -8.94
CA CYS A 106 11.62 -32.98 -8.71
C CYS A 106 13.07 -33.48 -8.87
N PRO A 107 13.85 -33.60 -7.77
CA PRO A 107 15.25 -34.01 -7.83
C PRO A 107 15.49 -35.49 -8.20
N GLY A 108 14.42 -36.24 -8.49
CA GLY A 108 14.47 -37.64 -8.93
C GLY A 108 14.68 -38.65 -7.80
N SER A 109 14.56 -39.94 -8.15
CA SER A 109 14.67 -41.06 -7.19
C SER A 109 16.05 -41.20 -6.56
N GLY A 110 17.12 -40.80 -7.27
CA GLY A 110 18.49 -40.85 -6.77
C GLY A 110 18.74 -39.92 -5.59
N GLN A 111 18.35 -38.64 -5.71
CA GLN A 111 18.49 -37.68 -4.60
C GLN A 111 17.58 -38.04 -3.41
N MET A 112 16.38 -38.56 -3.67
CA MET A 112 15.49 -39.05 -2.62
C MET A 112 16.13 -40.19 -1.82
N ALA A 113 16.81 -41.13 -2.49
CA ALA A 113 17.52 -42.22 -1.83
C ALA A 113 18.66 -41.69 -0.94
N GLU A 114 19.41 -40.67 -1.38
CA GLU A 114 20.43 -40.01 -0.54
C GLU A 114 19.83 -39.34 0.70
N LEU A 115 18.71 -38.62 0.55
CA LEU A 115 18.01 -38.00 1.68
C LEU A 115 17.55 -39.04 2.72
N GLN A 116 17.01 -40.18 2.27
CA GLN A 116 16.54 -41.25 3.15
C GLN A 116 17.67 -41.92 3.95
N LYS A 117 18.93 -41.90 3.48
CA LYS A 117 20.06 -42.42 4.25
C LYS A 117 20.26 -41.68 5.58
N ARG A 118 19.85 -40.41 5.66
CA ARG A 118 19.96 -39.58 6.87
C ARG A 118 18.96 -39.97 7.98
N TYR A 119 17.94 -40.76 7.64
CA TYR A 119 16.86 -41.18 8.55
C TYR A 119 16.96 -42.65 8.97
N LYS A 120 18.11 -43.30 8.75
CA LYS A 120 18.40 -44.66 9.21
C LYS A 120 19.16 -44.67 10.53
#